data_AF-A0AAD5IMG9-F1
#
_entry.id   AF-A0AAD5IMG9-F1
#
_cell.length_a   1.000
_cell.length_b   1.000
_cell.length_c   1.000
_cell.angle_alpha   90.00
_cell.angle_beta   90.00
_cell.angle_gamma   90.00
#
_symmetry.space_group_name_H-M   'P 1'
#
loop_
_entity.id
_entity.type
_entity.pdbx_description
1 polymer ?
#
loop_
_entity_poly.entity_id
_entity_poly.type
_entity_poly.pdbx_seq_one_letter_code
_entity_poly.pdbx_strand_id
1 'polypeptide(L)'
;MANSDSNPSLKLSSILLNGYNYVTWSRAMMLSLGGKKKLKFINGNSTCPADVADSEYEDWMASDQLVRSWLLNSMEPHVAEIFTFSDSTKALWDLLTEFYGSQDNAARIFELKREIAAVEQEDKTYSEHLGFLKKMWDELNIYHPYTTDEKIILQRVEEDKIFSLLNGLKPDFENLRSNVLMGSQLPSFSNVCNLVQREETR
;
A
#
# COMPACT_ATOMS: atom_id res chain seq x y z
N MET A 1 19.05 -25.39 19.53
CA MET A 1 18.38 -24.76 18.39
C MET A 1 18.47 -23.27 18.61
N ALA A 2 19.25 -22.54 17.80
CA ALA A 2 19.44 -21.11 17.98
C ALA A 2 18.10 -20.39 17.73
N ASN A 3 17.69 -19.53 18.67
CA ASN A 3 16.49 -18.69 18.55
C ASN A 3 16.65 -17.77 17.34
N SER A 4 16.08 -18.17 16.19
CA SER A 4 15.94 -17.33 15.00
C SER A 4 15.09 -16.08 15.27
N ASP A 5 14.37 -16.07 16.39
CA ASP A 5 13.45 -15.01 16.79
C ASP A 5 14.13 -13.83 17.51
N SER A 6 15.46 -13.82 17.63
CA SER A 6 16.22 -12.73 18.25
C SER A 6 17.18 -12.04 17.28
N ASN A 7 17.24 -12.44 16.00
CA ASN A 7 18.17 -11.86 15.03
C ASN A 7 17.59 -10.57 14.41
N PRO A 8 18.16 -9.37 14.66
CA PRO A 8 17.68 -8.11 14.07
C PRO A 8 17.86 -8.03 12.55
N SER A 9 18.81 -8.79 11.99
CA SER A 9 19.10 -8.84 10.55
C SER A 9 18.27 -9.89 9.80
N LEU A 10 17.28 -10.50 10.46
CA LEU A 10 16.41 -11.48 9.83
C LEU A 10 15.59 -10.82 8.72
N LYS A 11 15.75 -11.32 7.50
CA LYS A 11 14.92 -10.90 6.36
C LYS A 11 13.51 -11.45 6.52
N LEU A 12 12.57 -10.61 6.97
CA LEU A 12 11.17 -11.00 7.16
C LEU A 12 10.41 -11.15 5.83
N SER A 13 10.78 -10.39 4.80
CA SER A 13 10.13 -10.42 3.50
C SER A 13 11.16 -10.31 2.38
N SER A 14 10.90 -10.96 1.24
CA SER A 14 11.65 -10.71 -0.01
C SER A 14 11.29 -9.37 -0.65
N ILE A 15 10.15 -8.79 -0.27
CA ILE A 15 9.62 -7.53 -0.77
C ILE A 15 10.15 -6.40 0.12
N LEU A 16 10.90 -5.47 -0.46
CA LEU A 16 11.33 -4.24 0.21
C LEU A 16 10.30 -3.14 -0.03
N LEU A 17 9.99 -2.35 1.00
CA LEU A 17 9.17 -1.14 0.84
C LEU A 17 9.93 -0.11 0.01
N ASN A 18 9.32 0.33 -1.10
CA ASN A 18 9.90 1.30 -2.03
C ASN A 18 9.05 2.57 -2.20
N GLY A 19 8.08 2.78 -1.30
CA GLY A 19 7.14 3.90 -1.32
C GLY A 19 5.89 3.68 -2.18
N TYR A 20 5.93 2.79 -3.18
CA TYR A 20 4.79 2.52 -4.06
C TYR A 20 4.05 1.22 -3.73
N ASN A 21 4.73 0.29 -3.06
CA ASN A 21 4.24 -1.06 -2.81
C ASN A 21 3.80 -1.32 -1.36
N TYR A 22 3.47 -0.26 -0.60
CA TYR A 22 3.15 -0.35 0.83
C TYR A 22 2.11 -1.41 1.15
N VAL A 23 1.07 -1.49 0.34
CA VAL A 23 0.00 -2.47 0.47
C VAL A 23 0.52 -3.92 0.43
N THR A 24 1.34 -4.25 -0.56
CA THR A 24 1.90 -5.61 -0.70
C THR A 24 2.93 -5.90 0.39
N TRP A 25 3.78 -4.92 0.68
CA TRP A 25 4.80 -5.00 1.72
C TRP A 25 4.19 -5.19 3.11
N SER A 26 3.20 -4.37 3.48
CA SER A 26 2.54 -4.41 4.79
C SER A 26 1.87 -5.76 5.05
N ARG A 27 1.22 -6.35 4.05
CA ARG A 27 0.68 -7.73 4.14
C ARG A 27 1.76 -8.77 4.41
N ALA A 28 2.88 -8.72 3.68
CA ALA A 28 4.00 -9.63 3.88
C ALA A 28 4.61 -9.49 5.29
N MET A 29 4.71 -8.26 5.78
CA MET A 29 5.17 -7.96 7.14
C MET A 29 4.20 -8.47 8.20
N MET A 30 2.89 -8.23 8.05
CA MET A 30 1.86 -8.73 8.96
C MET A 30 1.87 -10.26 9.04
N LEU A 31 2.00 -10.96 7.90
CA LEU A 31 2.10 -12.42 7.87
C LEU A 31 3.34 -12.91 8.64
N SER A 32 4.50 -12.30 8.39
CA SER A 32 5.76 -12.67 9.01
C SER A 32 5.77 -12.42 10.52
N LEU A 33 5.26 -11.26 10.95
CA LEU A 33 5.10 -10.92 12.37
C LEU A 33 4.04 -11.79 13.06
N GLY A 34 2.96 -12.14 12.35
CA GLY A 34 1.94 -13.07 12.80
C GLY A 34 2.51 -14.46 13.08
N GLY A 35 3.29 -15.01 12.14
CA GLY A 35 4.00 -16.28 12.32
C GLY A 35 4.97 -16.29 13.52
N LYS A 36 5.45 -15.11 13.93
CA LYS A 36 6.35 -14.91 15.08
C LYS A 36 5.67 -14.45 16.36
N LYS A 37 4.33 -14.34 16.39
CA LYS A 37 3.57 -13.82 17.53
C LYS A 37 3.98 -12.39 17.96
N LYS A 38 4.50 -11.59 17.03
CA LYS A 38 4.93 -10.19 17.25
C LYS A 38 3.95 -9.16 16.64
N LEU A 39 2.84 -9.60 16.05
CA LEU A 39 1.82 -8.72 15.46
C LEU A 39 1.25 -7.67 16.44
N LYS A 40 1.25 -8.00 17.75
CA LYS A 40 0.78 -7.11 18.81
C LYS A 40 1.50 -5.76 18.91
N PHE A 41 2.74 -5.66 18.42
CA PHE A 41 3.54 -4.43 18.45
C PHE A 41 3.11 -3.43 17.36
N ILE A 42 2.61 -3.90 16.21
CA ILE A 42 2.10 -3.01 15.14
C ILE A 42 0.61 -2.69 15.32
N ASN A 43 -0.17 -3.59 15.93
CA ASN A 43 -1.61 -3.38 16.15
C ASN A 43 -1.90 -2.54 17.42
N GLY A 44 -0.89 -2.22 18.23
CA GLY A 44 -1.07 -1.48 19.49
C GLY A 44 -1.58 -2.31 20.66
N ASN A 45 -1.74 -3.62 20.50
CA ASN A 45 -2.19 -4.54 21.55
C ASN A 45 -1.10 -4.84 22.60
N SER A 46 0.16 -4.46 22.34
CA SER A 46 1.26 -4.52 23.30
C SER A 46 1.55 -3.12 23.80
N THR A 47 1.02 -2.75 24.97
CA THR A 47 1.29 -1.45 25.58
C THR A 47 2.61 -1.47 26.34
N CYS A 48 3.36 -0.37 26.29
CA CYS A 48 4.55 -0.20 27.13
C CYS A 48 4.13 -0.29 28.61
N PRO A 49 4.85 -1.06 29.45
CA PRO A 49 4.65 -1.02 30.90
C PRO A 49 4.81 0.41 31.42
N ALA A 50 3.96 0.81 32.37
CA ALA A 50 3.92 2.18 32.89
C ALA A 50 5.08 2.49 33.84
N ASP A 51 5.62 1.46 34.49
CA ASP A 51 6.76 1.56 35.38
C ASP A 51 7.99 0.92 34.73
N VAL A 52 9.09 1.67 34.69
CA VAL A 52 10.38 1.20 34.17
C VAL A 52 11.02 0.18 35.12
N ALA A 53 10.62 0.17 36.40
CA ALA A 53 11.05 -0.82 37.38
C ALA A 53 10.33 -2.17 37.24
N ASP A 54 9.34 -2.29 36.34
CA ASP A 54 8.68 -3.55 36.06
C ASP A 54 9.66 -4.55 35.44
N SER A 55 9.68 -5.78 35.95
CA SER A 55 10.47 -6.87 35.39
C SER A 55 10.16 -7.16 33.91
N GLU A 56 8.97 -6.80 33.43
CA GLU A 56 8.55 -7.01 32.04
C GLU A 56 8.96 -5.85 31.10
N TYR A 57 9.44 -4.72 31.64
CA TYR A 57 9.78 -3.53 30.84
C TYR A 57 10.92 -3.79 29.86
N GLU A 58 12.03 -4.35 30.33
CA GLU A 58 13.20 -4.65 29.51
C GLU A 58 12.88 -5.66 28.40
N ASP A 59 12.10 -6.70 28.72
CA ASP A 59 11.68 -7.73 27.76
C ASP A 59 10.74 -7.17 26.69
N TRP A 60 9.83 -6.26 27.09
CA TRP A 60 8.97 -5.54 26.17
C TRP A 60 9.77 -4.61 25.26
N MET A 61 10.69 -3.82 25.83
CA MET A 61 11.52 -2.86 25.11
C MET A 61 12.43 -3.56 24.11
N ALA A 62 13.09 -4.65 24.50
CA ALA A 62 13.88 -5.48 23.60
C ALA A 62 13.03 -6.04 22.44
N SER A 63 11.79 -6.46 22.73
CA SER A 63 10.86 -6.95 21.71
C SER A 63 10.40 -5.87 20.75
N ASP A 64 10.09 -4.67 21.25
CA ASP A 64 9.71 -3.53 20.42
C ASP A 64 10.86 -3.13 19.50
N GLN A 65 12.07 -2.93 20.05
CA GLN A 65 13.25 -2.57 19.26
C GLN A 65 13.59 -3.61 18.20
N LEU A 66 13.40 -4.90 18.50
CA LEU A 66 13.60 -5.96 17.54
C LEU A 66 12.61 -5.86 16.37
N VAL A 67 11.31 -5.68 16.64
CA VAL A 67 10.31 -5.55 15.57
C VAL A 67 10.54 -4.28 14.75
N ARG A 68 10.90 -3.17 15.41
CA ARG A 68 11.30 -1.94 14.73
C ARG A 68 12.49 -2.15 13.80
N SER A 69 13.52 -2.87 14.26
CA SER A 69 14.68 -3.21 13.42
C SER A 69 14.30 -4.03 12.20
N TRP A 70 13.38 -5.00 12.34
CA TRP A 70 12.89 -5.78 11.22
C TRP A 70 12.08 -4.98 10.21
N LEU A 71 11.30 -4.00 10.67
CA LEU A 71 10.59 -3.09 9.78
C LEU A 71 11.57 -2.23 8.99
N LEU A 72 12.53 -1.58 9.65
CA LEU A 72 13.52 -0.75 8.98
C LEU A 72 14.37 -1.55 7.98
N ASN A 73 14.77 -2.78 8.34
CA ASN A 73 15.53 -3.67 7.46
C ASN A 73 14.71 -4.27 6.30
N SER A 74 13.38 -4.10 6.31
CA SER A 74 12.51 -4.52 5.21
C SER A 74 12.13 -3.37 4.28
N MET A 75 12.82 -2.23 4.37
CA MET A 75 12.65 -1.07 3.50
C MET A 75 13.87 -0.87 2.62
N GLU A 76 13.69 -0.19 1.48
CA GLU A 76 14.83 0.35 0.75
C GLU A 76 15.55 1.41 1.61
N PRO A 77 16.89 1.55 1.51
CA PRO A 77 17.66 2.41 2.41
C PRO A 77 17.15 3.85 2.50
N HIS A 78 16.77 4.43 1.37
CA HIS A 78 16.27 5.79 1.29
C HIS A 78 14.87 5.96 1.94
N VAL A 79 14.07 4.89 1.98
CA VAL A 79 12.78 4.89 2.68
C VAL A 79 13.03 4.73 4.19
N ALA A 80 13.91 3.81 4.59
CA ALA A 80 14.25 3.57 5.99
C ALA A 80 14.78 4.83 6.69
N GLU A 81 15.58 5.63 5.99
CA GLU A 81 16.16 6.88 6.51
C GLU A 81 15.10 7.87 7.01
N ILE A 82 13.95 7.94 6.32
CA ILE A 82 12.83 8.84 6.68
C ILE A 82 12.25 8.49 8.05
N PHE A 83 12.22 7.20 8.41
CA PHE A 83 11.55 6.71 9.62
C PHE A 83 12.50 6.20 10.70
N THR A 84 13.81 6.37 10.52
CA THR A 84 14.83 5.83 11.43
C THR A 84 14.67 6.34 12.87
N PHE A 85 14.12 7.54 13.06
CA PHE A 85 13.94 8.18 14.36
C PHE A 85 12.58 7.90 15.02
N SER A 86 11.78 6.95 14.53
CA SER A 86 10.50 6.62 15.17
C SER A 86 10.69 6.02 16.57
N ASP A 87 9.99 6.58 17.56
CA ASP A 87 10.17 6.25 18.98
C ASP A 87 9.78 4.81 19.36
N SER A 88 8.82 4.20 18.65
CA SER A 88 8.36 2.84 18.88
C SER A 88 7.98 2.13 17.58
N THR A 89 7.84 0.80 17.62
CA THR A 89 7.30 0.03 16.48
C THR A 89 5.93 0.52 16.06
N LYS A 90 5.07 0.87 17.02
CA LYS A 90 3.72 1.34 16.74
C LYS A 90 3.74 2.69 16.02
N ALA A 91 4.53 3.64 16.53
CA ALA A 91 4.69 4.95 15.91
C ALA A 91 5.26 4.82 14.48
N LEU A 92 6.25 3.95 14.27
CA LEU A 92 6.78 3.63 12.94
C LEU A 92 5.67 3.11 12.02
N TRP A 93 4.90 2.12 12.45
CA TRP A 93 3.84 1.52 11.65
C TRP A 93 2.74 2.52 11.28
N ASP A 94 2.37 3.40 12.21
CA ASP A 94 1.36 4.44 11.97
C ASP A 94 1.84 5.47 10.97
N LEU A 95 3.08 5.96 11.11
CA LEU A 95 3.69 6.87 10.14
C LEU A 95 3.75 6.25 8.74
N LEU A 96 4.12 4.98 8.62
CA LEU A 96 4.12 4.29 7.33
C LEU A 96 2.71 4.17 6.74
N THR A 97 1.71 3.91 7.59
CA THR A 97 0.30 3.84 7.18
C THR A 97 -0.21 5.21 6.73
N GLU A 98 0.20 6.28 7.38
CA GLU A 98 -0.18 7.65 7.01
C GLU A 98 0.49 8.07 5.69
N PHE A 99 1.80 7.85 5.56
CA PHE A 99 2.57 8.28 4.38
C PHE A 99 2.27 7.46 3.13
N TYR A 100 2.10 6.14 3.27
CA TYR A 100 1.98 5.23 2.13
C TYR A 100 0.74 4.34 2.15
N GLY A 101 -0.04 4.39 3.23
CA GLY A 101 -1.24 3.55 3.40
C GLY A 101 -2.51 4.16 2.84
N SER A 102 -2.45 5.29 2.14
CA SER A 102 -3.60 5.83 1.43
C SER A 102 -4.12 4.81 0.41
N GLN A 103 -5.28 4.22 0.73
CA GLN A 103 -5.99 3.26 -0.12
C GLN A 103 -6.75 3.98 -1.25
N ASP A 104 -6.94 5.30 -1.14
CA ASP A 104 -7.56 6.13 -2.17
C ASP A 104 -6.53 6.59 -3.21
N ASN A 105 -5.74 5.65 -3.71
CA ASN A 105 -4.79 5.93 -4.78
C ASN A 105 -5.48 5.76 -6.14
N ALA A 106 -6.31 6.74 -6.51
CA ALA A 106 -7.03 6.76 -7.78
C ALA A 106 -6.08 6.59 -8.98
N ALA A 107 -4.87 7.17 -8.90
CA ALA A 107 -3.84 6.97 -9.91
C ALA A 107 -3.44 5.50 -10.04
N ARG A 108 -3.17 4.81 -8.92
CA ARG A 108 -2.79 3.40 -8.94
C ARG A 108 -3.92 2.48 -9.39
N ILE A 109 -5.15 2.76 -8.98
CA ILE A 109 -6.34 2.02 -9.45
C ILE A 109 -6.50 2.18 -10.96
N PHE A 110 -6.36 3.40 -11.47
CA PHE A 110 -6.40 3.71 -12.90
C PHE A 110 -5.30 2.96 -13.67
N GLU A 111 -4.06 3.01 -13.19
CA GLU A 111 -2.93 2.27 -13.77
C GLU A 111 -3.18 0.77 -13.82
N LEU A 112 -3.60 0.16 -12.70
CA LEU A 112 -3.90 -1.26 -12.62
C LEU A 112 -5.01 -1.65 -13.60
N LYS A 113 -6.09 -0.88 -13.68
CA LYS A 113 -7.19 -1.14 -14.63
C LYS A 113 -6.72 -1.02 -16.08
N ARG A 114 -5.91 -0.02 -16.39
CA ARG A 114 -5.33 0.18 -17.73
C ARG A 114 -4.38 -0.95 -18.11
N GLU A 115 -3.48 -1.31 -17.21
CA GLU A 115 -2.56 -2.43 -17.40
C GLU A 115 -3.34 -3.74 -17.59
N ILE A 116 -4.33 -4.05 -16.75
CA ILE A 116 -5.20 -5.25 -16.88
C ILE A 116 -5.87 -5.29 -18.25
N ALA A 117 -6.43 -4.15 -18.71
CA ALA A 117 -7.12 -4.07 -19.99
C ALA A 117 -6.18 -4.20 -21.20
N ALA A 118 -4.90 -3.87 -21.02
CA ALA A 118 -3.87 -3.93 -22.07
C ALA A 118 -3.05 -5.23 -22.04
N VAL A 119 -3.23 -6.12 -21.05
CA VAL A 119 -2.46 -7.37 -20.97
C VAL A 119 -2.83 -8.30 -22.11
N GLU A 120 -1.85 -8.61 -22.94
CA GLU A 120 -1.92 -9.71 -23.89
C GLU A 120 -0.98 -10.85 -23.46
N GLN A 121 -1.24 -12.07 -23.92
CA GLN A 121 -0.41 -13.22 -23.55
C GLN A 121 0.98 -13.14 -24.21
N GLU A 122 1.06 -12.64 -25.45
CA GLU A 122 2.27 -12.57 -26.26
C GLU A 122 3.07 -13.89 -26.21
N ASP A 123 4.39 -13.82 -25.99
CA ASP A 123 5.31 -14.96 -25.93
C ASP A 123 5.33 -15.67 -24.54
N LYS A 124 4.47 -15.26 -23.59
CA LYS A 124 4.45 -15.83 -22.23
C LYS A 124 3.71 -17.17 -22.20
N THR A 125 4.16 -18.07 -21.32
CA THR A 125 3.39 -19.28 -21.01
C THR A 125 2.07 -18.93 -20.35
N TYR A 126 1.07 -19.82 -20.43
CA TYR A 126 -0.21 -19.64 -19.76
C TYR A 126 -0.06 -19.38 -18.25
N SER A 127 0.84 -20.12 -17.59
CA SER A 127 1.09 -19.97 -16.15
C SER A 127 1.68 -18.61 -15.79
N GLU A 128 2.59 -18.08 -16.61
CA GLU A 128 3.16 -16.74 -16.42
C GLU A 128 2.11 -15.65 -16.64
N HIS A 129 1.31 -15.78 -17.70
CA HIS A 129 0.23 -14.84 -18.01
C HIS A 129 -0.84 -14.81 -16.90
N LEU A 130 -1.31 -15.98 -16.46
CA LEU A 130 -2.25 -16.10 -15.35
C LEU A 130 -1.65 -15.57 -14.05
N GLY A 131 -0.38 -15.87 -13.77
CA GLY A 131 0.33 -15.36 -12.59
C GLY A 131 0.37 -13.83 -12.58
N PHE A 132 0.63 -13.21 -13.72
CA PHE A 132 0.64 -11.76 -13.88
C PHE A 132 -0.75 -11.15 -13.66
N LEU A 133 -1.78 -11.64 -14.35
CA LEU A 133 -3.16 -11.16 -14.17
C LEU A 133 -3.63 -11.32 -12.73
N LYS A 134 -3.35 -12.47 -12.11
CA LYS A 134 -3.72 -12.74 -10.72
C LYS A 134 -3.06 -11.75 -9.76
N LYS A 135 -1.77 -11.48 -9.93
CA LYS A 135 -1.06 -10.47 -9.13
C LYS A 135 -1.76 -9.11 -9.22
N MET A 136 -2.13 -8.68 -10.42
CA MET A 136 -2.80 -7.41 -10.64
C MET A 136 -4.20 -7.35 -10.03
N TRP A 137 -5.00 -8.42 -10.17
CA TRP A 137 -6.32 -8.50 -9.53
C TRP A 137 -6.22 -8.50 -8.01
N ASP A 138 -5.27 -9.24 -7.45
CA ASP A 138 -5.04 -9.28 -6.00
C ASP A 138 -4.62 -7.91 -5.47
N GLU A 139 -3.82 -7.16 -6.24
CA GLU A 139 -3.44 -5.78 -5.92
C GLU A 139 -4.64 -4.82 -6.00
N LEU A 140 -5.41 -4.88 -7.10
CA LEU A 140 -6.62 -4.08 -7.28
C LEU A 140 -7.64 -4.33 -6.17
N ASN A 141 -7.79 -5.59 -5.74
CA ASN A 141 -8.68 -5.98 -4.64
C ASN A 141 -8.25 -5.40 -3.29
N ILE A 142 -7.01 -4.90 -3.15
CA ILE A 142 -6.62 -4.18 -1.93
C ILE A 142 -7.22 -2.78 -1.93
N TYR A 143 -7.17 -2.09 -3.06
CA TYR A 143 -7.72 -0.75 -3.19
C TYR A 143 -9.24 -0.77 -3.28
N HIS A 144 -9.80 -1.72 -4.02
CA HIS A 144 -11.24 -1.95 -4.17
C HIS A 144 -11.66 -3.29 -3.56
N PRO A 145 -11.63 -3.46 -2.22
CA PRO A 145 -12.04 -4.71 -1.58
C PRO A 145 -13.51 -5.01 -1.86
N TYR A 146 -13.85 -6.30 -1.92
CA TYR A 146 -15.25 -6.70 -2.07
C TYR A 146 -16.10 -6.06 -0.97
N THR A 147 -17.24 -5.51 -1.37
CA THR A 147 -18.19 -4.84 -0.48
C THR A 147 -19.60 -5.09 -0.97
N THR A 148 -20.54 -5.14 -0.03
CA THR A 148 -21.97 -5.18 -0.30
C THR A 148 -22.64 -3.83 -0.02
N ASP A 149 -21.88 -2.82 0.36
CA ASP A 149 -22.40 -1.46 0.57
C ASP A 149 -22.73 -0.82 -0.78
N GLU A 150 -24.02 -0.56 -0.99
CA GLU A 150 -24.54 0.05 -2.20
C GLU A 150 -23.87 1.39 -2.52
N LYS A 151 -23.57 2.22 -1.51
CA LYS A 151 -22.95 3.53 -1.73
C LYS A 151 -21.55 3.40 -2.30
N ILE A 152 -20.76 2.47 -1.75
CA ILE A 152 -19.39 2.21 -2.22
C ILE A 152 -19.42 1.61 -3.62
N ILE A 153 -20.37 0.70 -3.90
CA ILE A 153 -20.54 0.11 -5.23
C ILE A 153 -20.87 1.19 -6.27
N LEU A 154 -21.84 2.05 -5.98
CA LEU A 154 -22.25 3.14 -6.88
C LEU A 154 -21.11 4.14 -7.11
N GLN A 155 -20.36 4.48 -6.07
CA GLN A 155 -19.18 5.33 -6.18
C GLN A 155 -18.15 4.73 -7.14
N ARG A 156 -17.80 3.45 -6.98
CA ARG A 156 -16.84 2.76 -7.87
C ARG A 156 -17.31 2.70 -9.31
N VAL A 157 -18.62 2.53 -9.53
CA VAL A 157 -19.21 2.58 -10.88
C VAL A 157 -19.05 3.96 -11.51
N GLU A 158 -19.14 5.03 -10.72
CA GLU A 158 -18.86 6.39 -11.21
C GLU A 158 -17.37 6.60 -11.51
N GLU A 159 -16.48 6.16 -10.62
CA GLU A 159 -15.03 6.21 -10.81
C GLU A 159 -14.60 5.45 -12.07
N ASP A 160 -15.19 4.28 -12.35
CA ASP A 160 -14.91 3.49 -13.54
C ASP A 160 -15.27 4.22 -14.84
N LYS A 161 -16.32 5.05 -14.83
CA LYS A 161 -16.66 5.92 -15.99
C LYS A 161 -15.60 7.00 -16.18
N ILE A 162 -15.12 7.60 -15.09
CA ILE A 162 -14.05 8.60 -15.12
C ILE A 162 -12.77 7.96 -15.68
N PHE A 163 -12.36 6.81 -15.16
CA PHE A 163 -11.19 6.08 -15.64
C PHE A 163 -11.31 5.71 -17.12
N SER A 164 -12.46 5.19 -17.55
CA SER A 164 -12.67 4.85 -18.96
C SER A 164 -12.57 6.07 -19.87
N LEU A 165 -13.14 7.21 -19.46
CA LEU A 165 -13.01 8.48 -20.19
C LEU A 165 -11.55 8.93 -20.27
N LEU A 166 -10.85 9.01 -19.13
CA LEU A 166 -9.47 9.48 -19.05
C LEU A 166 -8.51 8.61 -19.87
N ASN A 167 -8.73 7.30 -19.90
CA ASN A 167 -7.93 6.35 -20.69
C ASN A 167 -8.13 6.54 -22.20
N GLY A 168 -9.31 6.98 -22.63
CA GLY A 168 -9.61 7.25 -24.03
C GLY A 168 -9.11 8.61 -24.57
N LEU A 169 -8.60 9.49 -23.70
CA LEU A 169 -8.10 10.81 -24.11
C LEU A 169 -6.73 10.73 -24.80
N LYS A 170 -6.47 11.69 -25.69
CA LYS A 170 -5.18 11.85 -26.37
C LYS A 170 -4.05 12.12 -25.37
N PRO A 171 -2.78 11.82 -25.72
CA PRO A 171 -1.62 12.13 -24.88
C PRO A 171 -1.52 13.62 -24.48
N ASP A 172 -2.05 14.54 -25.28
CA ASP A 172 -2.03 15.97 -24.96
C ASP A 172 -2.75 16.31 -23.64
N PHE A 173 -3.64 15.44 -23.16
CA PHE A 173 -4.36 15.58 -21.89
C PHE A 173 -3.64 14.96 -20.68
N GLU A 174 -2.38 14.51 -20.80
CA GLU A 174 -1.64 13.87 -19.68
C GLU A 174 -1.61 14.73 -18.42
N ASN A 175 -1.42 16.05 -18.55
CA ASN A 175 -1.38 16.97 -17.41
C ASN A 175 -2.73 17.02 -16.69
N LEU A 176 -3.83 17.10 -17.45
CA LEU A 176 -5.18 17.08 -16.89
C LEU A 176 -5.46 15.74 -16.19
N ARG A 177 -5.10 14.62 -16.83
CA ARG A 177 -5.25 13.29 -16.24
C ARG A 177 -4.51 13.19 -14.92
N SER A 178 -3.26 13.63 -14.90
CA SER A 178 -2.40 13.62 -13.71
C SER A 178 -3.01 14.47 -12.59
N ASN A 179 -3.50 15.66 -12.89
CA ASN A 179 -4.14 16.55 -11.91
C ASN A 179 -5.43 15.95 -11.33
N VAL A 180 -6.26 15.31 -12.16
CA VAL A 180 -7.49 14.64 -11.70
C VAL A 180 -7.19 13.47 -10.78
N LEU A 181 -6.17 12.66 -11.12
CA LEU A 181 -5.80 11.46 -10.36
C LEU A 181 -4.98 11.74 -9.09
N MET A 182 -4.31 12.90 -9.00
CA MET A 182 -3.57 13.35 -7.80
C MET A 182 -4.47 14.00 -6.75
N GLY A 183 -5.73 14.28 -7.07
CA GLY A 183 -6.68 14.82 -6.09
C GLY A 183 -6.92 13.86 -4.92
N SER A 184 -7.11 14.39 -3.72
CA SER A 184 -7.44 13.58 -2.54
C SER A 184 -8.76 12.81 -2.68
N GLN A 185 -9.65 13.28 -3.55
CA GLN A 185 -10.86 12.59 -3.98
C GLN A 185 -11.07 12.83 -5.47
N LEU A 186 -11.59 11.81 -6.17
CA LEU A 186 -11.95 11.95 -7.56
C LEU A 186 -13.12 12.93 -7.70
N PRO A 187 -13.02 13.93 -8.58
CA PRO A 187 -14.15 14.82 -8.88
C PRO A 187 -15.27 14.03 -9.56
N SER A 188 -16.51 14.54 -9.50
CA SER A 188 -17.65 13.90 -10.16
C SER A 188 -17.45 13.79 -11.68
N PHE A 189 -18.12 12.81 -12.30
CA PHE A 189 -18.00 12.59 -13.74
C PHE A 189 -18.29 13.87 -14.56
N SER A 190 -19.33 14.62 -14.19
CA SER A 190 -19.68 15.88 -14.84
C SER A 190 -18.58 16.93 -14.74
N ASN A 191 -17.88 17.01 -13.60
CA ASN A 191 -16.78 17.93 -13.41
C ASN A 191 -15.57 17.55 -14.28
N VAL A 192 -15.27 16.25 -14.41
CA VAL A 192 -14.20 15.78 -15.30
C VAL A 192 -14.51 16.13 -16.74
N CYS A 193 -15.74 15.89 -17.22
CA CYS A 193 -16.15 16.27 -18.57
C CYS A 193 -15.97 17.78 -18.83
N ASN A 194 -16.37 18.63 -17.87
CA ASN A 194 -16.18 20.08 -17.98
C ASN A 194 -14.70 20.48 -18.02
N LEU A 195 -13.83 19.81 -17.26
CA LEU A 195 -12.39 20.05 -17.29
C LEU A 195 -11.79 19.67 -18.64
N VAL A 196 -12.15 18.50 -19.18
CA VAL A 196 -11.68 18.04 -20.50
C VAL A 196 -12.11 19.02 -21.59
N GLN A 197 -13.37 19.46 -21.58
CA GLN A 197 -13.87 20.42 -22.56
C GLN A 197 -13.12 21.76 -22.50
N ARG A 198 -12.80 22.24 -21.29
CA ARG A 198 -12.01 23.48 -21.11
C ARG A 198 -10.60 23.34 -21.68
N GLU A 199 -9.94 22.21 -21.43
CA GLU A 199 -8.59 21.95 -21.93
C GLU A 199 -8.57 21.79 -23.47
N GLU A 200 -9.62 21.25 -24.07
CA GLU A 200 -9.75 21.15 -25.54
C GLU A 200 -9.92 22.51 -26.22
N THR A 201 -10.55 23.47 -25.54
CA THR A 201 -10.75 24.84 -26.05
C THR A 201 -9.57 25.80 -25.84
N ARG A 202 -8.51 25.33 -25.17
CA ARG A 202 -7.33 26.12 -24.79
C ARG A 202 -6.27 26.13 -25.89
#